data_AF-A0A165LB89-F1
#
_entry.id   AF-A0A165LB89-F1
#
_cell.length_a   1.000
_cell.length_b   1.000
_cell.length_c   1.000
_cell.angle_alpha   90.00
_cell.angle_beta   90.00
_cell.angle_gamma   90.00
#
_symmetry.space_group_name_H-M   'P 1'
#
loop_
_entity.id
_entity.type
_entity.pdbx_description
1 polymer ?
#
loop_
_entity_poly.entity_id
_entity_poly.type
_entity_poly.pdbx_seq_one_letter_code
_entity_poly.pdbx_strand_id
1 'polypeptide(L)'
;MAGLSWAARDVTAYTTAHPELTIRHLYFFADNTSAISTIFETRTSTAQGYSRTFRELIIQYLDAHQDNKVTVEWTPGHEGITGNELADQLAKDAADLAPPHKLASRASARRRAKERAHKAWIDEWKNSPPGGRFATANRLPPTDRPRKHFRELKREVFGRVTQCRTGHGHFGEYYHHHVPTEPEDCPCGAPLQTRQHILRDCPRYEPHRDTLRTASEHIDLPTILGTENGIKALAKFIERSGAFTKTGEPPGPRNGAEGGEGDRGHERDPPTDEEDDANGDAGEVGEVAYSDDEDDR
;
A
#
# COMPACT_ATOMS: atom_id res chain seq x y z
N MET A 1 -23.38 9.78 -10.62
CA MET A 1 -24.21 8.73 -11.28
C MET A 1 -25.49 8.40 -10.52
N ALA A 2 -25.45 8.16 -9.20
CA ALA A 2 -26.67 7.83 -8.44
C ALA A 2 -27.76 8.92 -8.57
N GLY A 3 -27.40 10.20 -8.45
CA GLY A 3 -28.33 11.33 -8.63
C GLY A 3 -29.01 11.34 -10.01
N LEU A 4 -28.25 11.22 -11.10
CA LEU A 4 -28.81 11.10 -12.46
C LEU A 4 -29.79 9.92 -12.57
N SER A 5 -29.44 8.75 -12.02
CA SER A 5 -30.32 7.57 -12.03
C SER A 5 -31.63 7.79 -11.26
N TRP A 6 -31.61 8.55 -10.17
CA TRP A 6 -32.82 8.92 -9.43
C TRP A 6 -33.65 9.94 -10.20
N ALA A 7 -33.01 10.98 -10.74
CA ALA A 7 -33.67 11.96 -11.60
C ALA A 7 -34.38 11.30 -12.80
N ALA A 8 -33.77 10.29 -13.42
CA ALA A 8 -34.39 9.54 -14.52
C ALA A 8 -35.63 8.76 -14.05
N ARG A 9 -35.63 8.19 -12.84
CA ARG A 9 -36.81 7.52 -12.27
C ARG A 9 -37.93 8.51 -12.02
N ASP A 10 -37.61 9.62 -11.37
CA ASP A 10 -38.60 10.62 -10.98
C ASP A 10 -39.25 11.27 -12.21
N VAL A 11 -38.45 11.65 -13.21
CA VAL A 11 -39.00 12.25 -14.43
C VAL A 11 -39.82 11.26 -15.25
N THR A 12 -39.40 9.98 -15.32
CA THR A 12 -40.17 8.95 -16.03
C THR A 12 -41.49 8.67 -15.32
N ALA A 13 -41.49 8.64 -13.99
CA ALA A 13 -42.71 8.52 -13.19
C ALA A 13 -43.62 9.73 -13.40
N TYR A 14 -43.05 10.94 -13.43
CA TYR A 14 -43.79 12.17 -13.67
C TYR A 14 -44.43 12.20 -15.06
N THR A 15 -43.69 11.88 -16.13
CA THR A 15 -44.22 11.84 -17.50
C THR A 15 -45.31 10.79 -17.67
N THR A 16 -45.22 9.66 -16.95
CA THR A 16 -46.23 8.60 -16.99
C THR A 16 -47.50 9.00 -16.25
N ALA A 17 -47.37 9.71 -15.13
CA ALA A 17 -48.50 10.17 -14.32
C ALA A 17 -49.27 11.34 -14.94
N HIS A 18 -48.66 12.07 -15.89
CA HIS A 18 -49.22 13.27 -16.50
C HIS A 18 -49.27 13.17 -18.04
N PRO A 19 -50.01 12.20 -18.62
CA PRO A 19 -50.07 12.01 -20.07
C PRO A 19 -50.70 13.20 -20.83
N GLU A 20 -51.41 14.08 -20.14
CA GLU A 20 -51.94 15.34 -20.66
C GLU A 20 -50.83 16.37 -20.99
N LEU A 21 -49.68 16.28 -20.31
CA LEU A 21 -48.55 17.15 -20.56
C LEU A 21 -47.70 16.54 -21.68
N THR A 22 -47.65 17.21 -22.83
CA THR A 22 -46.81 16.79 -23.95
C THR A 22 -45.34 17.16 -23.67
N ILE A 23 -44.66 16.36 -22.84
CA ILE A 23 -43.25 16.55 -22.48
C ILE A 23 -42.39 15.84 -23.51
N ARG A 24 -41.71 16.62 -24.36
CA ARG A 24 -40.85 16.11 -25.46
C ARG A 24 -39.36 16.23 -25.19
N HIS A 25 -38.92 17.02 -24.22
CA HIS A 25 -37.50 17.24 -23.97
C HIS A 25 -37.19 17.20 -22.48
N LEU A 26 -36.32 16.27 -22.09
CA LEU A 26 -35.78 16.18 -20.73
C LEU A 26 -34.38 16.78 -20.68
N TYR A 27 -34.14 17.64 -19.69
CA TYR A 27 -32.83 18.21 -19.38
C TYR A 27 -32.33 17.68 -18.05
N PHE A 28 -31.13 17.12 -18.05
CA PHE A 28 -30.42 16.69 -16.85
C PHE A 28 -29.18 17.54 -16.68
N PHE A 29 -28.99 18.09 -15.49
CA PHE A 29 -27.81 18.85 -15.13
C PHE A 29 -27.05 18.10 -14.03
N ALA A 30 -25.72 18.06 -14.14
CA ALA A 30 -24.85 17.54 -13.09
C ALA A 30 -23.52 18.31 -13.06
N ASP A 31 -22.94 18.45 -11.88
CA ASP A 31 -21.64 19.08 -11.67
C ASP A 31 -20.44 18.13 -11.82
N ASN A 32 -20.72 16.83 -11.80
CA ASN A 32 -19.72 15.79 -11.94
C ASN A 32 -19.51 15.40 -13.41
N THR A 33 -18.47 15.96 -14.03
CA THR A 33 -18.08 15.68 -15.43
C THR A 33 -17.84 14.20 -15.70
N SER A 34 -17.28 13.44 -14.75
CA SER A 34 -17.07 12.00 -14.89
C SER A 34 -18.39 11.24 -14.95
N ALA A 35 -19.38 11.65 -14.15
CA ALA A 35 -20.72 11.07 -14.22
C ALA A 35 -21.37 11.33 -15.59
N ILE A 36 -21.24 12.53 -16.15
CA ILE A 36 -21.80 12.88 -17.46
C ILE A 36 -21.13 12.08 -18.58
N SER A 37 -19.79 12.04 -18.59
CA SER A 37 -19.06 11.34 -19.66
C SER A 37 -19.31 9.83 -19.67
N THR A 38 -19.55 9.23 -18.50
CA THR A 38 -19.68 7.78 -18.35
C THR A 38 -21.12 7.26 -18.23
N ILE A 39 -22.13 8.12 -18.08
CA ILE A 39 -23.52 7.66 -17.82
C ILE A 39 -24.09 6.79 -18.95
N PHE A 40 -23.63 7.01 -20.19
CA PHE A 40 -24.01 6.20 -21.35
C PHE A 40 -23.05 5.02 -21.64
N GLU A 41 -21.87 4.98 -21.02
CA GLU A 41 -20.88 3.93 -21.27
C GLU A 41 -21.32 2.55 -20.74
N THR A 42 -20.95 1.48 -21.42
CA THR A 42 -21.24 0.08 -21.03
C THR A 42 -20.14 -0.55 -20.17
N ARG A 43 -19.08 0.20 -19.84
CA ARG A 43 -17.93 -0.30 -19.08
C ARG A 43 -18.33 -0.81 -17.70
N THR A 44 -17.62 -1.82 -17.23
CA THR A 44 -17.77 -2.35 -15.87
C THR A 44 -17.19 -1.36 -14.87
N SER A 45 -18.03 -0.84 -13.98
CA SER A 45 -17.62 0.07 -12.91
C SER A 45 -18.46 -0.17 -11.65
N THR A 46 -18.01 0.36 -10.52
CA THR A 46 -18.74 0.28 -9.23
C THR A 46 -20.12 0.95 -9.28
N ALA A 47 -20.33 1.89 -10.21
CA ALA A 47 -21.59 2.61 -10.41
C ALA A 47 -22.41 2.12 -11.61
N GLN A 48 -22.02 1.01 -12.26
CA GLN A 48 -22.69 0.47 -13.45
C GLN A 48 -24.19 0.20 -13.24
N GLY A 49 -24.61 -0.16 -12.02
CA GLY A 49 -26.03 -0.36 -11.71
C GLY A 49 -26.86 0.91 -11.91
N TYR A 50 -26.31 2.08 -11.54
CA TYR A 50 -26.98 3.37 -11.72
C TYR A 50 -26.99 3.79 -13.19
N SER A 51 -25.87 3.62 -13.93
CA SER A 51 -25.83 3.96 -15.36
C SER A 51 -26.73 3.05 -16.19
N ARG A 52 -26.85 1.77 -15.83
CA ARG A 52 -27.79 0.84 -16.46
C ARG A 52 -29.23 1.29 -16.25
N THR A 53 -29.63 1.58 -15.02
CA THR A 53 -30.98 2.07 -14.71
C THR A 53 -31.30 3.35 -15.49
N PHE A 54 -30.39 4.33 -15.46
CA PHE A 54 -30.55 5.59 -16.19
C PHE A 54 -30.80 5.33 -17.68
N ARG A 55 -29.93 4.54 -18.33
CA ARG A 55 -30.06 4.24 -19.76
C ARG A 55 -31.34 3.50 -20.10
N GLU A 56 -31.72 2.50 -19.33
CA GLU A 56 -32.96 1.74 -19.57
C GLU A 56 -34.18 2.68 -19.59
N LEU A 57 -34.28 3.60 -18.63
CA LEU A 57 -35.37 4.57 -18.56
C LEU A 57 -35.32 5.61 -19.69
N ILE A 58 -34.14 6.15 -19.98
CA ILE A 58 -33.98 7.16 -21.03
C ILE A 58 -34.22 6.58 -22.42
N ILE A 59 -33.77 5.35 -22.70
CA ILE A 59 -34.04 4.67 -23.96
C ILE A 59 -35.55 4.44 -24.11
N GLN A 60 -36.24 3.97 -23.06
CA GLN A 60 -37.70 3.82 -23.09
C GLN A 60 -38.42 5.14 -23.39
N TYR A 61 -37.98 6.25 -22.78
CA TYR A 61 -38.53 7.57 -23.06
C TYR A 61 -38.29 8.01 -24.51
N LEU A 62 -37.09 7.81 -25.04
CA LEU A 62 -36.75 8.17 -26.43
C LEU A 62 -37.53 7.30 -27.43
N ASP A 63 -37.68 6.00 -27.18
CA ASP A 63 -38.40 5.07 -28.05
C ASP A 63 -39.91 5.32 -28.07
N ALA A 64 -40.47 5.96 -27.03
CA ALA A 64 -41.90 6.25 -26.96
C ALA A 64 -42.38 7.24 -28.04
N HIS A 65 -41.51 8.11 -28.57
CA HIS A 65 -41.86 9.03 -29.66
C HIS A 65 -40.63 9.60 -30.38
N GLN A 66 -40.68 9.70 -31.71
CA GLN A 66 -39.55 10.18 -32.54
C GLN A 66 -39.05 11.59 -32.22
N ASP A 67 -39.92 12.43 -31.65
CA ASP A 67 -39.60 13.83 -31.31
C ASP A 67 -39.04 13.98 -29.89
N ASN A 68 -38.97 12.89 -29.12
CA ASN A 68 -38.46 12.94 -27.76
C ASN A 68 -36.94 13.16 -27.77
N LYS A 69 -36.47 14.05 -26.89
CA LYS A 69 -35.08 14.46 -26.77
C LYS A 69 -34.63 14.39 -25.32
N VAL A 70 -33.36 14.07 -25.12
CA VAL A 70 -32.72 14.10 -23.82
C VAL A 70 -31.40 14.83 -23.94
N THR A 71 -31.20 15.82 -23.09
CA THR A 71 -29.96 16.58 -22.96
C THR A 71 -29.39 16.32 -21.57
N VAL A 72 -28.11 15.95 -21.51
CA VAL A 72 -27.36 15.84 -20.25
C VAL A 72 -26.20 16.82 -20.33
N GLU A 73 -26.24 17.84 -19.48
CA GLU A 73 -25.29 18.96 -19.51
C GLU A 73 -24.60 19.14 -18.17
N TRP A 74 -23.39 19.71 -18.24
CA TRP A 74 -22.64 20.07 -17.05
C TRP A 74 -23.12 21.42 -16.50
N THR A 75 -23.22 21.51 -15.19
CA THR A 75 -23.49 22.76 -14.47
C THR A 75 -22.40 22.97 -13.41
N PRO A 76 -21.93 24.19 -13.14
CA PRO A 76 -20.99 24.40 -12.06
C PRO A 76 -21.62 24.09 -10.70
N GLY A 77 -20.85 23.43 -9.84
CA GLY A 77 -21.20 23.21 -8.43
C GLY A 77 -20.84 24.41 -7.57
N HIS A 78 -21.60 24.62 -6.49
CA HIS A 78 -21.35 25.67 -5.47
C HIS A 78 -21.39 27.13 -5.95
N GLU A 79 -22.08 27.41 -7.06
CA GLU A 79 -22.22 28.76 -7.64
C GLU A 79 -23.60 29.42 -7.38
N GLY A 80 -24.36 29.01 -6.35
CA GLY A 80 -25.68 29.62 -6.09
C GLY A 80 -26.82 29.11 -6.98
N ILE A 81 -26.58 28.08 -7.81
CA ILE A 81 -27.61 27.53 -8.71
C ILE A 81 -28.59 26.70 -7.88
N THR A 82 -29.77 27.25 -7.60
CA THR A 82 -30.77 26.68 -6.69
C THR A 82 -31.04 25.19 -6.92
N GLY A 83 -31.18 24.76 -8.17
CA GLY A 83 -31.43 23.35 -8.50
C GLY A 83 -30.25 22.43 -8.18
N ASN A 84 -29.02 22.87 -8.44
CA ASN A 84 -27.82 22.08 -8.15
C ASN A 84 -27.55 22.06 -6.64
N GLU A 85 -27.69 23.18 -5.95
CA GLU A 85 -27.52 23.26 -4.49
C GLU A 85 -28.53 22.38 -3.75
N LEU A 86 -29.78 22.35 -4.23
CA LEU A 86 -30.79 21.44 -3.69
C LEU A 86 -30.42 19.97 -3.94
N ALA A 87 -29.97 19.64 -5.16
CA ALA A 87 -29.53 18.27 -5.47
C ALA A 87 -28.34 17.83 -4.61
N ASP A 88 -27.37 18.71 -4.37
CA ASP A 88 -26.23 18.47 -3.50
C ASP A 88 -26.65 18.28 -2.04
N GLN A 89 -27.56 19.14 -1.55
CA GLN A 89 -28.07 19.02 -0.19
C GLN A 89 -28.81 17.70 0.01
N LEU A 90 -29.69 17.34 -0.92
CA LEU A 90 -30.40 16.05 -0.89
C LEU A 90 -29.45 14.86 -0.95
N ALA A 91 -28.37 14.95 -1.74
CA ALA A 91 -27.35 13.91 -1.80
C ALA A 91 -26.57 13.78 -0.48
N LYS A 92 -26.26 14.90 0.19
CA LYS A 92 -25.62 14.92 1.52
C LYS A 92 -26.54 14.33 2.58
N ASP A 93 -27.79 14.80 2.64
CA ASP A 93 -28.79 14.29 3.58
C ASP A 93 -28.97 12.77 3.42
N ALA A 94 -28.99 12.28 2.17
CA ALA A 94 -29.08 10.85 1.88
C ALA A 94 -27.83 10.05 2.28
N ALA A 95 -26.64 10.66 2.31
CA ALA A 95 -25.42 10.01 2.78
C ALA A 95 -25.41 9.79 4.30
N ASP A 96 -26.13 10.63 5.05
CA ASP A 96 -26.30 10.52 6.49
C ASP A 96 -27.39 9.50 6.89
N LEU A 97 -28.25 9.11 5.95
CA LEU A 97 -29.24 8.06 6.18
C LEU A 97 -28.57 6.68 6.25
N ALA A 98 -29.00 5.88 7.23
CA ALA A 98 -28.60 4.49 7.31
C ALA A 98 -29.02 3.76 6.02
N PRO A 99 -28.09 3.08 5.31
CA PRO A 99 -28.43 2.44 4.05
C PRO A 99 -29.50 1.36 4.29
N PRO A 100 -30.54 1.27 3.44
CA PRO A 100 -31.65 0.33 3.63
C PRO A 100 -31.21 -1.15 3.59
N HIS A 101 -30.01 -1.41 3.07
CA HIS A 101 -29.36 -2.71 3.13
C HIS A 101 -27.89 -2.58 3.53
N LYS A 102 -27.38 -3.53 4.33
CA LYS A 102 -25.94 -3.69 4.66
C LYS A 102 -25.11 -4.19 3.47
N LEU A 103 -25.38 -3.73 2.26
CA LEU A 103 -24.60 -4.12 1.07
C LEU A 103 -23.31 -3.32 1.07
N ALA A 104 -22.25 -3.90 1.63
CA ALA A 104 -20.92 -3.36 1.48
C ALA A 104 -20.51 -3.45 0.00
N SER A 105 -20.01 -2.35 -0.57
CA SER A 105 -19.37 -2.39 -1.89
C SER A 105 -18.24 -3.42 -1.88
N ARG A 106 -17.95 -4.05 -3.03
CA ARG A 106 -16.82 -4.99 -3.17
C ARG A 106 -15.51 -4.38 -2.70
N ALA A 107 -15.29 -3.09 -2.99
CA ALA A 107 -14.13 -2.34 -2.52
C ALA A 107 -14.09 -2.23 -0.98
N SER A 108 -15.21 -1.85 -0.35
CA SER A 108 -15.32 -1.81 1.12
C SER A 108 -15.13 -3.19 1.77
N ALA A 109 -15.67 -4.25 1.17
CA ALA A 109 -15.48 -5.62 1.63
C ALA A 109 -14.01 -6.06 1.56
N ARG A 110 -13.33 -5.77 0.43
CA ARG A 110 -11.89 -6.06 0.25
C ARG A 110 -11.03 -5.28 1.24
N ARG A 111 -11.29 -3.98 1.42
CA ARG A 111 -10.56 -3.13 2.37
C ARG A 111 -10.65 -3.69 3.79
N ARG A 112 -11.87 -3.98 4.27
CA ARG A 112 -12.09 -4.56 5.60
C ARG A 112 -11.49 -5.94 5.76
N ALA A 113 -11.49 -6.77 4.71
CA ALA A 113 -10.84 -8.08 4.76
C ALA A 113 -9.31 -7.94 4.90
N LYS A 114 -8.70 -7.01 4.14
CA LYS A 114 -7.27 -6.70 4.24
C LYS A 114 -6.90 -6.18 5.62
N GLU A 115 -7.67 -5.22 6.17
CA GLU A 115 -7.47 -4.66 7.51
C GLU A 115 -7.51 -5.75 8.59
N ARG A 116 -8.50 -6.65 8.52
CA ARG A 116 -8.62 -7.78 9.47
C ARG A 116 -7.45 -8.74 9.37
N ALA A 117 -7.06 -9.12 8.15
CA ALA A 117 -5.94 -10.03 7.94
C ALA A 117 -4.63 -9.43 8.44
N HIS A 118 -4.39 -8.14 8.16
CA HIS A 118 -3.19 -7.44 8.62
C HIS A 118 -3.15 -7.31 10.16
N LYS A 119 -4.28 -6.98 10.78
CA LYS A 119 -4.41 -6.97 12.25
C LYS A 119 -4.13 -8.34 12.86
N ALA A 120 -4.76 -9.40 12.34
CA ALA A 120 -4.54 -10.76 12.82
C ALA A 120 -3.06 -11.17 12.71
N TRP A 121 -2.40 -10.83 11.60
CA TRP A 121 -0.97 -11.10 11.40
C TRP A 121 -0.08 -10.36 12.40
N ILE A 122 -0.35 -9.08 12.67
CA ILE A 122 0.39 -8.32 13.69
C ILE A 122 0.17 -8.91 15.09
N ASP A 123 -1.07 -9.28 15.42
CA ASP A 123 -1.41 -9.84 16.73
C ASP A 123 -0.72 -11.21 16.92
N GLU A 124 -0.74 -12.07 15.90
CA GLU A 124 0.00 -13.33 15.89
C GLU A 124 1.50 -13.12 16.05
N TRP A 125 2.09 -12.17 15.31
CA TRP A 125 3.51 -11.83 15.39
C TRP A 125 3.91 -11.34 16.79
N LYS A 126 3.08 -10.52 17.45
CA LYS A 126 3.34 -10.04 18.82
C LYS A 126 3.31 -11.17 19.85
N ASN A 127 2.42 -12.14 19.66
CA ASN A 127 2.21 -13.25 20.59
C ASN A 127 3.13 -14.44 20.33
N SER A 128 3.82 -14.48 19.18
CA SER A 128 4.73 -15.55 18.82
C SER A 128 6.16 -15.23 19.27
N PRO A 129 6.77 -16.04 20.16
CA PRO A 129 8.15 -15.82 20.55
C PRO A 129 9.07 -15.94 19.33
N PRO A 130 9.98 -14.98 19.11
CA PRO A 130 10.87 -15.02 17.96
C PRO A 130 11.84 -16.21 18.09
N GLY A 131 11.87 -17.08 17.08
CA GLY A 131 12.71 -18.28 17.03
C GLY A 131 13.84 -18.23 16.01
N GLY A 132 14.84 -19.08 16.21
CA GLY A 132 15.95 -19.29 15.27
C GLY A 132 16.90 -18.08 15.10
N ARG A 133 17.72 -18.11 14.04
CA ARG A 133 18.77 -17.11 13.77
C ARG A 133 18.23 -15.69 13.55
N PHE A 134 17.00 -15.57 13.02
CA PHE A 134 16.36 -14.28 12.78
C PHE A 134 15.79 -13.65 14.07
N ALA A 135 15.70 -14.39 15.18
CA ALA A 135 14.99 -13.94 16.38
C ALA A 135 15.46 -12.57 16.89
N THR A 136 16.78 -12.34 16.93
CA THR A 136 17.38 -11.07 17.34
C THR A 136 16.92 -9.89 16.48
N ALA A 137 16.74 -10.10 15.18
CA ALA A 137 16.35 -9.07 14.22
C ALA A 137 14.82 -8.92 14.06
N ASN A 138 14.03 -9.83 14.64
CA ASN A 138 12.58 -9.87 14.56
C ASN A 138 11.91 -8.87 15.50
N ARG A 139 12.15 -7.57 15.25
CA ARG A 139 11.60 -6.45 16.05
C ARG A 139 10.72 -5.49 15.24
N LEU A 140 10.66 -5.70 13.93
CA LEU A 140 9.83 -4.93 13.02
C LEU A 140 8.53 -5.67 12.77
N PRO A 141 7.35 -5.06 13.03
CA PRO A 141 6.09 -5.73 12.78
C PRO A 141 5.93 -6.04 11.28
N PRO A 142 5.12 -7.03 10.93
CA PRO A 142 4.87 -7.34 9.53
C PRO A 142 4.14 -6.22 8.79
N THR A 143 4.47 -6.05 7.51
CA THR A 143 3.86 -5.05 6.61
C THR A 143 3.60 -5.66 5.24
N ASP A 144 2.60 -5.13 4.53
CA ASP A 144 2.26 -5.54 3.16
C ASP A 144 3.16 -4.89 2.09
N ARG A 145 3.95 -3.89 2.50
CA ARG A 145 4.90 -3.17 1.62
C ARG A 145 6.31 -3.17 2.21
N PRO A 146 7.36 -3.14 1.36
CA PRO A 146 8.73 -2.96 1.82
C PRO A 146 8.91 -1.63 2.56
N ARG A 147 9.64 -1.65 3.68
CA ARG A 147 9.91 -0.44 4.46
C ARG A 147 10.87 0.48 3.72
N LYS A 148 10.67 1.79 3.86
CA LYS A 148 11.44 2.84 3.18
C LYS A 148 12.96 2.68 3.35
N HIS A 149 13.41 2.44 4.58
CA HIS A 149 14.84 2.27 4.90
C HIS A 149 15.51 1.04 4.29
N PHE A 150 14.75 0.10 3.71
CA PHE A 150 15.30 -0.98 2.88
C PHE A 150 15.32 -0.62 1.38
N ARG A 151 14.30 0.10 0.90
CA ARG A 151 14.18 0.52 -0.51
C ARG A 151 15.27 1.51 -0.93
N GLU A 152 15.76 2.30 0.00
CA GLU A 152 16.79 3.32 -0.25
C GLU A 152 18.22 2.75 -0.23
N LEU A 153 18.40 1.47 0.13
CA LEU A 153 19.71 0.84 0.17
C LEU A 153 20.16 0.43 -1.24
N LYS A 154 21.46 0.61 -1.52
CA LYS A 154 22.09 -0.01 -2.70
C LYS A 154 21.89 -1.52 -2.65
N ARG A 155 21.66 -2.15 -3.80
CA ARG A 155 21.38 -3.60 -3.92
C ARG A 155 22.38 -4.47 -3.16
N GLU A 156 23.67 -4.18 -3.27
CA GLU A 156 24.73 -4.94 -2.60
C GLU A 156 24.76 -4.78 -1.07
N VAL A 157 24.32 -3.62 -0.57
CA VAL A 157 24.21 -3.33 0.87
C VAL A 157 22.94 -3.98 1.41
N PHE A 158 21.83 -3.86 0.69
CA PHE A 158 20.57 -4.52 1.01
C PHE A 158 20.75 -6.04 1.20
N GLY A 159 21.46 -6.70 0.28
CA GLY A 159 21.77 -8.12 0.38
C GLY A 159 22.50 -8.45 1.68
N ARG A 160 23.62 -7.78 1.95
CA ARG A 160 24.44 -8.02 3.16
C ARG A 160 23.73 -7.68 4.47
N VAL A 161 22.93 -6.60 4.50
CA VAL A 161 22.06 -6.28 5.64
C VAL A 161 21.08 -7.42 5.89
N THR A 162 20.44 -7.93 4.83
CA THR A 162 19.48 -9.04 4.94
C THR A 162 20.15 -10.33 5.43
N GLN A 163 21.33 -10.66 4.90
CA GLN A 163 22.14 -11.80 5.32
C GLN A 163 22.53 -11.70 6.81
N CYS A 164 22.99 -10.53 7.26
CA CYS A 164 23.32 -10.28 8.67
C CYS A 164 22.10 -10.45 9.60
N ARG A 165 20.94 -9.89 9.19
CA ARG A 165 19.69 -9.98 9.97
C ARG A 165 19.16 -11.41 10.07
N THR A 166 19.16 -12.14 8.96
CA THR A 166 18.66 -13.53 8.89
C THR A 166 19.66 -14.56 9.42
N GLY A 167 20.92 -14.18 9.59
CA GLY A 167 21.99 -15.10 9.97
C GLY A 167 22.45 -16.01 8.83
N HIS A 168 22.13 -15.66 7.57
CA HIS A 168 22.48 -16.44 6.38
C HIS A 168 23.43 -15.63 5.51
N GLY A 169 24.72 -15.59 5.85
CA GLY A 169 25.69 -14.74 5.17
C GLY A 169 27.11 -15.26 5.22
N HIS A 170 28.03 -14.47 4.67
CA HIS A 170 29.45 -14.82 4.63
C HIS A 170 30.12 -14.59 5.98
N PHE A 171 29.93 -15.52 6.91
CA PHE A 171 30.64 -15.55 8.19
C PHE A 171 30.65 -16.95 8.79
N GLY A 172 31.63 -17.21 9.64
CA GLY A 172 31.94 -18.56 10.12
C GLY A 172 30.79 -19.33 10.76
N GLU A 173 29.95 -18.66 11.55
CA GLU A 173 28.77 -19.31 12.13
C GLU A 173 27.80 -19.87 11.07
N TYR A 174 27.67 -19.22 9.91
CA TYR A 174 26.87 -19.76 8.80
C TYR A 174 27.61 -20.91 8.10
N TYR A 175 28.91 -20.76 7.84
CA TYR A 175 29.72 -21.78 7.18
C TYR A 175 29.79 -23.09 7.95
N HIS A 176 29.93 -23.04 9.28
CA HIS A 176 29.91 -24.21 10.16
C HIS A 176 28.72 -25.15 9.89
N HIS A 177 27.53 -24.59 9.61
CA HIS A 177 26.32 -25.37 9.39
C HIS A 177 26.02 -25.68 7.93
N HIS A 178 26.44 -24.81 7.00
CA HIS A 178 25.93 -24.83 5.62
C HIS A 178 27.03 -24.99 4.57
N VAL A 179 28.28 -24.67 4.89
CA VAL A 179 29.42 -24.74 3.95
C VAL A 179 30.68 -25.23 4.68
N PRO A 180 30.78 -26.53 5.05
CA PRO A 180 31.88 -27.04 5.87
C PRO A 180 33.27 -26.94 5.23
N THR A 181 33.34 -26.61 3.93
CA THR A 181 34.60 -26.37 3.21
C THR A 181 35.18 -24.97 3.42
N GLU A 182 34.39 -24.04 3.96
CA GLU A 182 34.82 -22.68 4.26
C GLU A 182 35.24 -22.55 5.74
N PRO A 183 36.21 -21.67 6.07
CA PRO A 183 36.69 -21.50 7.43
C PRO A 183 35.62 -20.89 8.35
N GLU A 184 35.46 -21.45 9.55
CA GLU A 184 34.55 -20.94 10.57
C GLU A 184 35.20 -19.90 11.50
N ASP A 185 36.54 -19.90 11.56
CA ASP A 185 37.31 -18.97 12.34
C ASP A 185 37.32 -17.57 11.71
N CYS A 186 37.50 -16.56 12.56
CA CYS A 186 37.68 -15.20 12.10
C CYS A 186 39.14 -14.96 11.78
N PRO A 187 39.50 -14.28 10.67
CA PRO A 187 40.88 -13.91 10.38
C PRO A 187 41.56 -13.03 11.45
N CYS A 188 40.83 -12.52 12.45
CA CYS A 188 41.42 -11.87 13.61
C CYS A 188 41.91 -12.85 14.69
N GLY A 189 41.81 -14.17 14.47
CA GLY A 189 42.20 -15.23 15.40
C GLY A 189 41.10 -15.73 16.34
N ALA A 190 39.85 -15.24 16.21
CA ALA A 190 38.74 -15.77 17.00
C ALA A 190 38.31 -17.14 16.44
N PRO A 191 38.04 -18.15 17.30
CA PRO A 191 37.78 -19.53 16.85
C PRO A 191 36.47 -19.68 16.07
N LEU A 192 35.50 -18.78 16.28
CA LEU A 192 34.24 -18.76 15.56
C LEU A 192 33.85 -17.32 15.20
N GLN A 193 33.67 -17.06 13.91
CA GLN A 193 33.20 -15.77 13.43
C GLN A 193 31.67 -15.70 13.45
N THR A 194 31.13 -15.20 14.56
CA THR A 194 29.69 -14.91 14.67
C THR A 194 29.36 -13.50 14.18
N ARG A 195 28.09 -13.23 13.84
CA ARG A 195 27.65 -11.85 13.54
C ARG A 195 27.85 -10.91 14.74
N GLN A 196 27.71 -11.40 15.97
CA GLN A 196 27.97 -10.61 17.17
C GLN A 196 29.43 -10.21 17.24
N HIS A 197 30.33 -11.17 17.01
CA HIS A 197 31.76 -10.91 16.96
C HIS A 197 32.09 -9.86 15.90
N ILE A 198 31.58 -10.00 14.67
CA ILE A 198 31.81 -9.00 13.60
C ILE A 198 31.37 -7.60 14.04
N LEU A 199 30.14 -7.46 14.54
CA LEU A 199 29.55 -6.16 14.88
C LEU A 199 30.20 -5.52 16.12
N ARG A 200 30.53 -6.32 17.14
CA ARG A 200 30.85 -5.82 18.49
C ARG A 200 32.29 -6.06 18.94
N ASP A 201 32.94 -7.16 18.54
CA ASP A 201 34.18 -7.61 19.19
C ASP A 201 35.41 -7.63 18.26
N CYS A 202 35.27 -8.06 17.02
CA CYS A 202 36.33 -8.21 16.01
C CYS A 202 37.18 -6.93 15.83
N PRO A 203 38.49 -6.97 16.15
CA PRO A 203 39.37 -5.80 16.02
C PRO A 203 39.45 -5.24 14.59
N ARG A 204 39.29 -6.08 13.56
CA ARG A 204 39.31 -5.65 12.14
C ARG A 204 38.27 -4.58 11.83
N TYR A 205 37.15 -4.58 12.53
CA TYR A 205 36.02 -3.68 12.25
C TYR A 205 35.89 -2.53 13.26
N GLU A 206 36.76 -2.45 14.27
CA GLU A 206 36.75 -1.36 15.26
C GLU A 206 36.76 0.05 14.62
N PRO A 207 37.57 0.33 13.58
CA PRO A 207 37.62 1.66 12.97
C PRO A 207 36.29 2.17 12.39
N HIS A 208 35.30 1.30 12.19
CA HIS A 208 34.01 1.62 11.59
C HIS A 208 32.83 1.51 12.58
N ARG A 209 33.08 1.11 13.83
CA ARG A 209 32.03 0.91 14.84
C ARG A 209 31.39 2.20 15.32
N ASP A 210 32.03 3.34 15.10
CA ASP A 210 31.43 4.66 15.31
C ASP A 210 30.05 4.75 14.65
N THR A 211 29.92 4.19 13.44
CA THR A 211 28.64 4.16 12.71
C THR A 211 27.55 3.40 13.46
N LEU A 212 27.86 2.23 14.03
CA LEU A 212 26.92 1.44 14.84
C LEU A 212 26.59 2.14 16.17
N ARG A 213 27.58 2.78 16.79
CA ARG A 213 27.44 3.52 18.05
C ARG A 213 26.50 4.72 17.92
N THR A 214 26.29 5.25 16.71
CA THR A 214 25.26 6.28 16.47
C THR A 214 23.83 5.80 16.74
N ALA A 215 23.57 4.50 16.62
CA ALA A 215 22.26 3.91 16.88
C ALA A 215 22.16 3.17 18.22
N SER A 216 23.27 2.61 18.71
CA SER A 216 23.34 1.93 20.00
C SER A 216 24.76 2.00 20.56
N GLU A 217 24.95 2.73 21.68
CA GLU A 217 26.26 2.95 22.32
C GLU A 217 27.02 1.64 22.59
N HIS A 218 26.31 0.62 23.07
CA HIS A 218 26.87 -0.70 23.38
C HIS A 218 26.71 -1.73 22.25
N ILE A 219 26.25 -1.30 21.06
CA ILE A 219 26.05 -2.16 19.88
C ILE A 219 25.12 -3.34 20.25
N ASP A 220 23.96 -3.02 20.82
CA ASP A 220 22.94 -4.02 21.12
C ASP A 220 22.36 -4.60 19.81
N LEU A 221 22.56 -5.89 19.57
CA LEU A 221 22.17 -6.53 18.32
C LEU A 221 20.67 -6.40 18.01
N PRO A 222 19.73 -6.64 18.95
CA PRO A 222 18.31 -6.36 18.72
C PRO A 222 18.04 -4.93 18.22
N THR A 223 18.72 -3.94 18.79
CA THR A 223 18.60 -2.54 18.35
C THR A 223 19.17 -2.35 16.95
N ILE A 224 20.40 -2.81 16.69
CA ILE A 224 21.09 -2.66 15.39
C ILE A 224 20.36 -3.39 14.27
N LEU A 225 19.87 -4.61 14.51
CA LEU A 225 19.26 -5.46 13.48
C LEU A 225 17.75 -5.26 13.35
N GLY A 226 17.11 -4.70 14.38
CA GLY A 226 15.66 -4.68 14.53
C GLY A 226 15.00 -3.31 14.51
N THR A 227 15.76 -2.21 14.46
CA THR A 227 15.21 -0.84 14.41
C THR A 227 15.60 -0.14 13.12
N GLU A 228 14.82 0.86 12.70
CA GLU A 228 15.12 1.64 11.51
C GLU A 228 16.48 2.36 11.61
N ASN A 229 16.75 3.00 12.75
CA ASN A 229 18.03 3.68 12.99
C ASN A 229 19.20 2.68 13.01
N GLY A 230 19.00 1.54 13.65
CA GLY A 230 19.97 0.44 13.66
C GLY A 230 20.29 -0.07 12.26
N ILE A 231 19.29 -0.29 11.41
CA ILE A 231 19.47 -0.77 10.05
C ILE A 231 20.21 0.26 9.19
N LYS A 232 19.90 1.55 9.34
CA LYS A 232 20.63 2.63 8.65
C LYS A 232 22.10 2.69 9.10
N ALA A 233 22.36 2.55 10.40
CA ALA A 233 23.71 2.49 10.95
C ALA A 233 24.47 1.25 10.43
N LEU A 234 23.82 0.08 10.44
CA LEU A 234 24.37 -1.17 9.92
C LEU A 234 24.70 -1.07 8.44
N ALA A 235 23.84 -0.47 7.62
CA ALA A 235 24.10 -0.27 6.20
C ALA A 235 25.38 0.54 5.98
N LYS A 236 25.57 1.64 6.73
CA LYS A 236 26.79 2.46 6.67
C LYS A 236 28.03 1.68 7.15
N PHE A 237 27.91 0.91 8.23
CA PHE A 237 28.97 0.05 8.73
C PHE A 237 29.42 -0.95 7.66
N ILE A 238 28.48 -1.68 7.05
CA ILE A 238 28.73 -2.69 6.02
C ILE A 238 29.36 -2.08 4.76
N GLU A 239 28.91 -0.90 4.37
CA GLU A 239 29.44 -0.20 3.20
C GLU A 239 30.89 0.24 3.40
N ARG A 240 31.22 0.79 4.59
CA ARG A 240 32.57 1.29 4.90
C ARG A 240 33.57 0.17 5.20
N SER A 241 33.13 -0.86 5.92
CA SER A 241 34.02 -1.90 6.43
C SER A 241 34.19 -3.09 5.49
N GLY A 242 33.25 -3.32 4.56
CA GLY A 242 33.22 -4.56 3.80
C GLY A 242 32.80 -5.78 4.60
N ALA A 243 32.33 -5.61 5.84
CA ALA A 243 31.79 -6.71 6.64
C ALA A 243 30.70 -7.47 5.86
N PHE A 244 30.62 -8.78 6.10
CA PHE A 244 29.71 -9.73 5.45
C PHE A 244 29.91 -9.88 3.93
N THR A 245 31.05 -9.45 3.38
CA THR A 245 31.55 -9.95 2.09
C THR A 245 32.29 -11.27 2.31
N LYS A 246 32.58 -12.02 1.23
CA LYS A 246 33.37 -13.26 1.34
C LYS A 246 34.79 -13.01 1.90
N THR A 247 35.39 -11.86 1.59
CA THR A 247 36.75 -11.49 2.03
C THR A 247 36.75 -10.73 3.37
N GLY A 248 35.61 -10.16 3.77
CA GLY A 248 35.53 -9.23 4.89
C GLY A 248 36.14 -7.85 4.59
N GLU A 249 36.38 -7.54 3.32
CA GLU A 249 36.97 -6.28 2.85
C GLU A 249 36.01 -5.54 1.91
N PRO A 250 36.08 -4.20 1.82
CA PRO A 250 35.24 -3.45 0.89
C PRO A 250 35.50 -3.91 -0.55
N PRO A 251 34.47 -4.00 -1.41
CA PRO A 251 34.69 -4.23 -2.83
C PRO A 251 35.63 -3.17 -3.39
N GLY A 252 36.71 -3.60 -4.06
CA GLY A 252 37.60 -2.68 -4.75
C GLY A 252 36.87 -1.87 -5.82
N PRO A 253 37.46 -0.76 -6.32
CA PRO A 253 36.89 -0.06 -7.47
C PRO A 253 36.71 -1.06 -8.61
N ARG A 254 35.49 -1.13 -9.15
CA ARG A 254 35.21 -1.93 -10.33
C ARG A 254 36.03 -1.34 -11.48
N ASN A 255 37.22 -1.89 -11.72
CA ASN A 255 37.92 -1.68 -12.96
C ASN A 255 37.03 -2.29 -14.05
N GLY A 256 36.41 -1.44 -14.86
CA GLY A 256 35.62 -1.86 -15.99
C GLY A 256 36.52 -2.47 -17.05
N ALA A 257 36.84 -3.76 -16.91
CA ALA A 257 37.30 -4.67 -17.96
C ALA A 257 37.73 -5.97 -17.28
N GLU A 258 36.88 -6.99 -17.36
CA GLU A 258 37.24 -8.35 -17.79
C GLU A 258 35.98 -9.20 -17.69
N GLY A 259 35.47 -9.62 -18.87
CA GLY A 259 34.33 -10.50 -18.99
C GLY A 259 34.68 -11.88 -18.47
N GLY A 260 34.13 -12.23 -17.32
CA GLY A 260 34.03 -13.61 -16.83
C GLY A 260 32.59 -14.06 -16.97
N GLU A 261 32.37 -15.09 -17.79
CA GLU A 261 31.08 -15.73 -18.02
C GLU A 261 30.45 -16.16 -16.68
N GLY A 262 29.36 -15.50 -16.30
CA GLY A 262 28.57 -15.82 -15.13
C GLY A 262 27.09 -15.75 -15.49
N ASP A 263 26.51 -16.93 -15.69
CA ASP A 263 25.09 -17.28 -15.60
C ASP A 263 24.07 -16.22 -16.07
N ARG A 264 23.56 -16.40 -17.30
CA ARG A 264 22.41 -15.65 -17.82
C ARG A 264 21.16 -16.06 -17.04
N GLY A 265 20.97 -15.47 -15.87
CA GLY A 265 19.67 -15.37 -15.24
C GLY A 265 18.74 -14.63 -16.21
N HIS A 266 17.72 -15.35 -16.69
CA HIS A 266 16.63 -14.80 -17.51
C HIS A 266 16.10 -13.51 -16.85
N GLU A 267 16.40 -12.35 -17.43
CA GLU A 267 15.68 -11.12 -17.15
C GLU A 267 14.22 -11.37 -17.53
N ARG A 268 13.40 -11.68 -16.52
CA ARG A 268 11.97 -11.43 -16.64
C ARG A 268 11.78 -9.96 -16.32
N ASP A 269 11.25 -9.23 -17.30
CA ASP A 269 10.78 -7.88 -17.10
C ASP A 269 9.92 -7.81 -15.83
N PRO A 270 10.06 -6.75 -15.03
CA PRO A 270 9.17 -6.54 -13.89
C PRO A 270 7.73 -6.48 -14.41
N PRO A 271 6.75 -7.08 -13.71
CA PRO A 271 5.35 -6.84 -14.05
C PRO A 271 5.11 -5.34 -13.96
N THR A 272 4.59 -4.76 -15.04
CA THR A 272 4.05 -3.42 -15.06
C THR A 272 2.86 -3.41 -14.11
N ASP A 273 3.07 -2.96 -12.88
CA ASP A 273 1.99 -2.56 -11.98
C ASP A 273 1.36 -1.30 -12.58
N GLU A 274 0.44 -1.48 -13.52
CA GLU A 274 -0.63 -0.51 -13.77
C GLU A 274 -1.56 -0.57 -12.55
N GLU A 275 -1.13 0.04 -11.43
CA GLU A 275 -2.05 0.49 -10.39
C GLU A 275 -2.65 1.81 -10.85
N ASP A 276 -3.96 1.79 -11.09
CA ASP A 276 -4.81 2.95 -11.28
C ASP A 276 -4.61 3.94 -10.12
N ASP A 277 -3.85 5.01 -10.41
CA ASP A 277 -3.88 6.25 -9.65
C ASP A 277 -5.28 6.87 -9.75
N ALA A 278 -6.08 6.70 -8.70
CA ALA A 278 -7.23 7.57 -8.48
C ALA A 278 -7.46 7.83 -6.99
N ASN A 279 -7.31 9.12 -6.66
CA ASN A 279 -7.78 9.86 -5.50
C ASN A 279 -6.93 9.80 -4.23
N GLY A 280 -6.05 10.80 -4.14
CA GLY A 280 -5.84 11.51 -2.90
C GLY A 280 -7.05 12.39 -2.58
N ASP A 281 -7.51 12.33 -1.33
CA ASP A 281 -7.79 13.51 -0.53
C ASP A 281 -7.70 13.10 0.94
N ALA A 282 -6.81 13.75 1.68
CA ALA A 282 -6.56 13.51 3.08
C ALA A 282 -7.38 14.54 3.87
N GLY A 283 -8.62 14.18 4.18
CA GLY A 283 -9.42 14.85 5.19
C GLY A 283 -8.97 14.44 6.59
N GLU A 284 -8.39 15.39 7.31
CA GLU A 284 -8.05 15.38 8.72
C GLU A 284 -9.26 14.92 9.56
N VAL A 285 -9.15 13.78 10.25
CA VAL A 285 -10.17 13.31 11.21
C VAL A 285 -9.63 13.49 12.63
N GLY A 286 -10.26 14.43 13.32
CA GLY A 286 -10.05 14.71 14.73
C GLY A 286 -10.34 13.51 15.64
N GLU A 287 -9.62 13.50 16.74
CA GLU A 287 -9.80 12.65 17.92
C GLU A 287 -11.28 12.60 18.35
N VAL A 288 -11.84 11.40 18.43
CA VAL A 288 -13.12 11.17 19.12
C VAL A 288 -12.81 10.31 20.34
N ALA A 289 -12.99 10.92 21.52
CA ALA A 289 -12.85 10.26 22.82
C ALA A 289 -13.93 9.17 22.97
N TYR A 290 -13.51 7.99 23.42
CA TYR A 290 -14.41 6.94 23.89
C TYR A 290 -14.95 7.33 25.26
N SER A 291 -16.26 7.53 25.37
CA SER A 291 -16.98 7.49 26.64
C SER A 291 -17.52 6.07 26.83
N ASP A 292 -16.99 5.37 27.83
CA ASP A 292 -17.63 4.22 28.45
C ASP A 292 -18.89 4.71 29.17
N ASP A 293 -20.05 4.25 28.74
CA ASP A 293 -21.25 4.24 29.58
C ASP A 293 -21.81 2.81 29.58
N GLU A 294 -21.60 2.17 30.72
CA GLU A 294 -22.44 1.12 31.25
C GLU A 294 -23.89 1.63 31.29
N ASP A 295 -24.87 0.83 30.87
CA ASP A 295 -26.04 0.64 31.74
C ASP A 295 -26.89 -0.57 31.39
N ASP A 296 -27.33 -1.17 32.49
CA ASP A 296 -28.31 -2.24 32.69
C ASP A 296 -29.55 -2.20 31.78
N ARG A 297 -29.88 -3.37 31.20
CA ARG A 297 -31.13 -4.14 31.42
C ARG A 297 -31.24 -5.38 30.55
#